data_AF-A0A644Z9E9-F1
#
_entry.id   AF-A0A644Z9E9-F1
#
_cell.length_a   1.000
_cell.length_b   1.000
_cell.length_c   1.000
_cell.angle_alpha   90.00
_cell.angle_beta   90.00
_cell.angle_gamma   90.00
#
_symmetry.space_group_name_H-M   'P 1'
#
loop_
_entity.id
_entity.type
_entity.pdbx_description
1 polymer ?
#
loop_
_entity_poly.entity_id
_entity_poly.type
_entity_poly.pdbx_seq_one_letter_code
_entity_poly.pdbx_strand_id
1 'polypeptide(L)'
;MSIAEVGCCGAYCGTCKVFKQNLCKGCKLGYGPGERDLNKAKCAMKVCCLRRALSSCADCAEYETCSTLAAFYAHAGYKYRKYREAAAFIRAHGYEEFLRFADDWNGAYGKLE
;
A
#
# COMPACT_ATOMS: atom_id res chain seq x y z
N MET A 1 -2.49 -8.17 -13.15
CA MET A 1 -2.00 -7.21 -12.14
C MET A 1 -2.54 -5.83 -12.44
N SER A 2 -2.93 -5.07 -11.42
CA SER A 2 -3.32 -3.68 -11.56
C SER A 2 -2.76 -2.82 -10.43
N ILE A 3 -2.56 -1.52 -10.71
CA ILE A 3 -2.17 -0.54 -9.69
C ILE A 3 -3.20 -0.47 -8.55
N ALA A 4 -4.47 -0.81 -8.82
CA ALA A 4 -5.52 -0.83 -7.80
C ALA A 4 -5.29 -1.87 -6.69
N GLU A 5 -4.49 -2.91 -6.96
CA GLU A 5 -4.09 -3.92 -5.98
C GLU A 5 -2.91 -3.46 -5.10
N VAL A 6 -2.29 -2.32 -5.42
CA VAL A 6 -1.28 -1.70 -4.57
C VAL A 6 -1.99 -0.92 -3.44
N GLY A 7 -1.71 -1.32 -2.21
CA GLY A 7 -2.20 -0.63 -1.03
C GLY A 7 -1.50 0.71 -0.84
N CYS A 8 -2.17 1.64 -0.14
CA CYS A 8 -1.61 2.95 0.20
C CYS A 8 -0.22 2.88 0.87
N CYS A 9 0.07 1.80 1.62
CA CYS A 9 1.35 1.62 2.27
C CYS A 9 2.49 1.15 1.36
N GLY A 10 2.21 0.71 0.13
CA GLY A 10 3.16 0.00 -0.73
C GLY A 10 3.06 -1.54 -0.66
N ALA A 11 2.11 -2.09 0.12
CA ALA A 11 1.82 -3.52 0.10
C ALA A 11 1.13 -3.92 -1.21
N TYR A 12 1.40 -5.12 -1.72
CA TYR A 12 0.69 -5.65 -2.89
C TYR A 12 -0.36 -6.68 -2.48
N CYS A 13 -1.64 -6.42 -2.78
CA CYS A 13 -2.73 -7.32 -2.43
C CYS A 13 -2.80 -8.54 -3.36
N GLY A 14 -2.33 -8.43 -4.61
CA GLY A 14 -2.44 -9.48 -5.64
C GLY A 14 -1.78 -10.81 -5.24
N THR A 15 -0.79 -10.79 -4.34
CA THR A 15 -0.12 -11.97 -3.78
C THR A 15 -0.37 -12.19 -2.28
N CYS A 16 -1.18 -11.34 -1.65
CA CYS A 16 -1.49 -11.45 -0.22
C CYS A 16 -2.47 -12.59 0.06
N LYS A 17 -2.04 -13.60 0.83
CA LYS A 17 -2.88 -14.75 1.23
C LYS A 17 -4.19 -14.33 1.91
N VAL A 18 -4.15 -13.38 2.83
CA VAL A 18 -5.34 -12.92 3.58
C VAL A 18 -6.36 -12.25 2.65
N PHE A 19 -5.88 -11.53 1.64
CA PHE A 19 -6.73 -10.94 0.61
C PHE A 19 -7.33 -12.04 -0.29
N LYS A 20 -6.50 -12.97 -0.80
CA LYS A 20 -6.95 -14.11 -1.62
C LYS A 20 -7.97 -15.01 -0.91
N GLN A 21 -7.89 -15.12 0.41
CA GLN A 21 -8.83 -15.87 1.23
C GLN A 21 -10.11 -15.08 1.59
N ASN A 22 -10.31 -13.89 1.03
CA ASN A 22 -11.45 -13.00 1.32
C ASN A 22 -11.58 -12.54 2.77
N LEU A 23 -10.55 -12.73 3.60
CA LEU A 23 -10.51 -12.29 5.01
C LEU A 23 -10.11 -10.81 5.14
N CYS A 24 -9.52 -10.23 4.09
CA CYS A 24 -9.23 -8.80 3.98
C CYS A 24 -9.79 -8.28 2.67
N LYS A 25 -10.52 -7.15 2.71
CA LYS A 25 -11.05 -6.49 1.50
C LYS A 25 -10.04 -5.56 0.82
N GLY A 26 -8.79 -5.50 1.29
CA GLY A 26 -7.79 -4.53 0.84
C GLY A 26 -8.11 -3.10 1.29
N CYS A 27 -7.18 -2.17 1.09
CA CYS A 27 -7.44 -0.76 1.38
C CYS A 27 -8.28 -0.14 0.26
N LYS A 28 -7.71 0.06 -0.92
CA LYS A 28 -8.40 0.70 -2.04
C LYS A 28 -9.58 -0.10 -2.54
N LEU A 29 -9.36 -1.39 -2.82
CA LEU A 29 -10.41 -2.29 -3.31
C LEU A 29 -11.62 -2.37 -2.37
N GLY A 30 -11.40 -2.31 -1.05
CA GLY A 30 -12.47 -2.43 -0.06
C GLY A 30 -13.12 -1.12 0.38
N TYR A 31 -12.62 0.05 -0.03
CA TYR A 31 -13.26 1.35 0.26
C TYR A 31 -13.68 2.11 -1.00
N GLY A 32 -13.06 1.83 -2.16
CA GLY A 32 -13.37 2.45 -3.44
C GLY A 32 -14.83 2.26 -3.90
N PRO A 33 -15.42 1.05 -3.76
CA PRO A 33 -16.83 0.82 -4.10
C PRO A 33 -17.84 1.46 -3.12
N GLY A 34 -17.38 2.15 -2.05
CA GLY A 34 -18.27 2.74 -1.04
C GLY A 34 -18.91 1.73 -0.07
N GLU A 35 -18.66 0.43 -0.24
CA GLU A 35 -19.19 -0.64 0.62
C GLU A 35 -18.74 -0.53 2.09
N ARG A 36 -17.65 0.18 2.36
CA ARG A 36 -17.17 0.43 3.72
C ARG A 36 -17.08 1.92 4.02
N ASP A 37 -17.48 2.28 5.22
CA ASP A 37 -17.35 3.63 5.74
C ASP A 37 -15.89 3.96 6.09
N LEU A 38 -15.31 4.90 5.33
CA LEU A 38 -13.94 5.36 5.53
C LEU A 38 -13.75 6.03 6.90
N ASN A 39 -14.78 6.63 7.47
CA ASN A 39 -14.70 7.28 8.79
C ASN A 39 -14.53 6.27 9.93
N LYS A 40 -14.89 5.00 9.70
CA LYS A 40 -14.64 3.90 10.65
C LYS A 40 -13.25 3.28 10.49
N ALA A 41 -12.45 3.72 9.51
CA ALA A 41 -11.12 3.16 9.28
C ALA A 41 -10.11 3.67 10.33
N LYS A 42 -9.44 2.73 11.03
CA LYS A 42 -8.45 3.06 12.07
C LYS A 42 -7.08 3.53 11.55
N CYS A 43 -6.74 3.25 10.29
CA CYS A 43 -5.42 3.57 9.74
C CYS A 43 -5.42 4.98 9.14
N ALA A 44 -4.74 5.91 9.81
CA ALA A 44 -4.66 7.32 9.40
C ALA A 44 -4.12 7.51 7.99
N MET A 45 -3.02 6.81 7.64
CA MET A 45 -2.43 6.85 6.29
C MET A 45 -3.41 6.41 5.21
N LYS A 46 -4.17 5.33 5.44
CA LYS A 46 -5.20 4.87 4.51
C LYS A 46 -6.26 5.95 4.30
N VAL A 47 -6.76 6.55 5.37
CA VAL A 47 -7.77 7.61 5.31
C VAL A 47 -7.24 8.79 4.51
N CYS A 48 -6.02 9.25 4.78
CA CYS A 48 -5.37 10.34 4.05
C CYS A 48 -5.21 10.01 2.56
N CYS A 49 -4.60 8.86 2.23
CA CYS A 49 -4.37 8.39 0.87
C CYS A 49 -5.65 8.31 0.03
N LEU A 50 -6.72 7.73 0.59
CA LEU A 50 -7.99 7.57 -0.11
C LEU A 50 -8.72 8.92 -0.29
N ARG A 51 -8.70 9.80 0.71
CA ARG A 51 -9.28 11.15 0.58
C ARG A 51 -8.56 12.00 -0.46
N ARG A 52 -7.24 11.82 -0.61
CA ARG A 52 -6.42 12.46 -1.65
C ARG A 52 -6.47 11.74 -3.00
N ALA A 53 -7.23 10.66 -3.11
CA ALA A 53 -7.36 9.84 -4.33
C ALA A 53 -6.02 9.37 -4.94
N LEU A 54 -5.00 9.13 -4.12
CA LEU A 54 -3.67 8.71 -4.60
C LEU A 54 -3.67 7.25 -5.05
N SER A 55 -2.81 6.86 -6.02
CA SER A 55 -2.62 5.45 -6.39
C SER A 55 -2.00 4.68 -5.22
N SER A 56 -1.00 5.25 -4.59
CA SER A 56 -0.51 4.86 -3.27
C SER A 56 0.15 6.06 -2.59
N CYS A 57 0.63 5.91 -1.36
CA CYS A 57 1.41 6.97 -0.74
C CYS A 57 2.76 7.22 -1.44
N ALA A 58 3.19 6.36 -2.36
CA ALA A 58 4.30 6.67 -3.26
C ALA A 58 4.03 7.96 -4.06
N ASP A 59 2.78 8.30 -4.38
CA ASP A 59 2.46 9.53 -5.14
C ASP A 59 2.36 10.77 -4.23
N CYS A 60 2.63 10.64 -2.93
CA CYS A 60 2.58 11.77 -2.03
C CYS A 60 3.66 12.78 -2.41
N ALA A 61 3.26 14.01 -2.74
CA ALA A 61 4.20 15.10 -3.03
C ALA A 61 5.12 15.40 -1.83
N GLU A 62 4.61 15.19 -0.62
CA GLU A 62 5.31 15.45 0.65
C GLU A 62 5.95 14.16 1.21
N TYR A 63 6.24 13.14 0.39
CA TYR A 63 6.64 11.81 0.88
C TYR A 63 7.72 11.83 1.97
N GLU A 64 8.78 12.62 1.78
CA GLU A 64 9.92 12.72 2.71
C GLU A 64 9.57 13.46 4.01
N THR A 65 8.59 14.36 3.98
CA THR A 65 8.22 15.22 5.13
C THR A 65 6.86 14.86 5.72
N CYS A 66 6.16 13.89 5.15
CA CYS A 66 4.81 13.52 5.55
C CYS A 66 4.81 12.81 6.91
N SER A 67 4.36 13.51 7.94
CA SER A 67 4.25 12.98 9.31
C SER A 67 3.39 11.71 9.40
N THR A 68 2.36 11.59 8.56
CA THR A 68 1.50 10.40 8.51
C THR A 68 2.26 9.17 8.01
N LEU A 69 3.15 9.34 7.03
CA LEU A 69 4.00 8.26 6.52
C LEU A 69 5.12 7.92 7.50
N ALA A 70 5.78 8.94 8.04
CA ALA A 70 6.80 8.77 9.07
C ALA A 70 6.26 7.95 10.25
N ALA A 71 5.08 8.32 10.78
CA ALA A 71 4.44 7.60 11.87
C ALA A 71 4.06 6.16 11.49
N PHE A 72 3.56 5.92 10.28
CA PHE A 72 3.20 4.58 9.84
C PHE A 72 4.44 3.68 9.66
N TYR A 73 5.51 4.18 9.04
CA TYR A 73 6.72 3.39 8.79
C TYR A 73 7.64 3.26 10.01
N ALA A 74 7.45 4.06 11.06
CA ALA A 74 8.18 3.95 12.32
C ALA A 74 7.82 2.70 13.15
N HIS A 75 6.79 1.95 12.78
CA HIS A 75 6.43 0.70 13.48
C HIS A 75 7.55 -0.35 13.32
N ALA A 76 7.96 -0.96 14.43
CA ALA A 76 9.10 -1.89 14.49
C ALA A 76 8.92 -3.21 13.68
N GLY A 77 7.72 -3.49 13.17
CA GLY A 77 7.45 -4.73 12.44
C GLY A 77 8.15 -4.77 11.08
N TYR A 78 8.77 -5.91 10.75
CA TYR A 78 9.48 -6.14 9.48
C TYR A 78 8.68 -5.74 8.24
N LYS A 79 7.37 -6.03 8.24
CA LYS A 79 6.46 -5.66 7.15
C LYS A 79 6.43 -4.16 6.87
N TYR A 80 6.51 -3.31 7.89
CA TYR A 80 6.45 -1.86 7.73
C TYR A 80 7.70 -1.32 7.05
N ARG A 81 8.87 -1.90 7.36
CA ARG A 81 10.11 -1.63 6.62
C ARG A 81 9.97 -2.03 5.15
N LYS A 82 9.44 -3.23 4.87
CA LYS A 82 9.19 -3.68 3.50
C LYS A 82 8.19 -2.82 2.73
N TYR A 83 7.14 -2.33 3.39
CA TYR A 83 6.19 -1.39 2.80
C TYR A 83 6.85 -0.05 2.47
N ARG A 84 7.75 0.44 3.33
CA ARG A 84 8.54 1.65 3.05
C ARG A 84 9.47 1.45 1.85
N GLU A 85 10.18 0.32 1.80
CA GLU A 85 11.04 -0.06 0.66
C GLU A 85 10.22 -0.10 -0.65
N ALA A 86 9.04 -0.75 -0.63
CA ALA A 86 8.14 -0.80 -1.77
C ALA A 86 7.64 0.58 -2.23
N ALA A 87 7.20 1.43 -1.30
CA ALA A 87 6.75 2.78 -1.65
C ALA A 87 7.89 3.65 -2.19
N ALA A 88 9.11 3.53 -1.64
CA ALA A 88 10.29 4.20 -2.17
C ALA A 88 10.66 3.68 -3.58
N PHE A 89 10.58 2.37 -3.81
CA PHE A 89 10.84 1.77 -5.11
C PHE A 89 9.83 2.26 -6.17
N ILE A 90 8.54 2.27 -5.86
CA ILE A 90 7.51 2.80 -6.76
C ILE A 90 7.79 4.27 -7.12
N ARG A 91 8.29 5.07 -6.18
CA ARG A 91 8.68 6.46 -6.45
C ARG A 91 9.85 6.59 -7.41
N ALA A 92 10.84 5.70 -7.29
CA ALA A 92 12.05 5.76 -8.09
C ALA A 92 11.86 5.13 -9.49
N HIS A 93 11.07 4.06 -9.59
CA HIS A 93 11.00 3.21 -10.79
C HIS A 93 9.59 3.12 -11.41
N GLY A 94 8.57 3.63 -10.73
CA GLY A 94 7.19 3.56 -11.18
C GLY A 94 6.48 2.27 -10.77
N TYR A 95 5.15 2.26 -10.99
CA TYR A 95 4.30 1.12 -10.63
C TYR A 95 4.51 -0.09 -11.52
N GLU A 96 4.78 0.12 -12.82
CA GLU A 96 4.94 -0.99 -13.76
C GLU A 96 6.12 -1.88 -13.37
N GLU A 97 7.28 -1.27 -13.09
CA GLU A 97 8.47 -2.01 -12.66
C GLU A 97 8.24 -2.69 -11.32
N PHE A 98 7.61 -2.00 -10.36
CA PHE A 98 7.24 -2.61 -9.07
C PHE A 98 6.39 -3.86 -9.23
N LEU A 99 5.39 -3.82 -10.11
CA LEU A 99 4.47 -4.92 -10.33
C LEU A 99 5.16 -6.16 -10.92
N ARG A 100 6.22 -5.98 -11.72
CA ARG A 100 7.01 -7.12 -12.25
C ARG A 100 7.63 -7.97 -11.16
N PHE A 101 8.10 -7.34 -10.08
CA PHE A 101 8.64 -8.08 -8.92
C PHE A 101 7.52 -8.56 -7.99
N ALA A 102 6.51 -7.73 -7.77
CA ALA A 102 5.48 -7.98 -6.76
C ALA A 102 4.59 -9.20 -7.08
N ASP A 103 4.44 -9.52 -8.36
CA ASP A 103 3.60 -10.64 -8.80
C ASP A 103 4.16 -12.03 -8.44
N ASP A 104 5.50 -12.12 -8.34
CA ASP A 104 6.19 -13.36 -7.95
C ASP A 104 6.31 -13.55 -6.43
N TRP A 105 5.78 -12.61 -5.63
CA TRP A 105 5.87 -12.69 -4.18
C TRP A 105 4.97 -13.76 -3.57
N ASN A 106 5.42 -14.35 -2.46
CA ASN A 106 4.59 -15.17 -1.58
C ASN A 106 4.10 -14.36 -0.37
N GLY A 107 3.27 -13.36 -0.63
CA GLY A 107 2.70 -12.47 0.40
C GLY A 107 2.64 -11.01 -0.02
N ALA A 108 2.21 -10.13 0.90
CA ALA A 108 1.95 -8.72 0.58
C ALA A 108 3.20 -7.84 0.41
N TYR A 109 4.39 -8.44 0.55
CA TYR A 109 5.69 -7.81 0.42
C TYR A 109 6.72 -8.88 0.03
N GLY A 110 7.82 -8.46 -0.59
CA GLY A 110 8.91 -9.36 -0.98
C GLY A 110 10.20 -8.63 -1.29
N LYS A 111 11.00 -9.21 -2.17
CA LYS A 111 12.25 -8.62 -2.67
C LYS A 111 11.97 -7.84 -3.94
N LEU A 112 12.64 -6.71 -4.08
CA LEU A 112 12.58 -5.86 -5.27
C LEU A 112 13.85 -5.97 -6.12
N GLU A 113 14.84 -6.74 -5.61
CA GLU A 113 16.11 -7.17 -6.21
C GLU A 113 16.60 -8.45 -5.51
#